data_AF-A0A6M0CDS6-F1
#
_entry.id   AF-A0A6M0CDS6-F1
#
_cell.length_a   1.000
_cell.length_b   1.000
_cell.length_c   1.000
_cell.angle_alpha   90.00
_cell.angle_beta   90.00
_cell.angle_gamma   90.00
#
_symmetry.space_group_name_H-M   'P 1'
#
loop_
_entity.id
_entity.type
_entity.pdbx_description
1 polymer ?
#
loop_
_entity_poly.entity_id
_entity_poly.type
_entity_poly.pdbx_seq_one_letter_code
_entity_poly.pdbx_strand_id
1 'polypeptide(L)'
;VQFSSLDLDLVRGGPEVRRRWLDRLLVQLEPLYSHFLQQYNQVLRQRNAFLKRFKPEGRGPEIPPVSLPKEELALWDAQLATTGARVIRRRERVLKKLAPLAKAWHQSISGSTEVLEVCYLANVAASSDSIAQDSLEGVREAFLQKIQERAIAEFYQGTTVVGPHRDDVVFTIDDTPARSYGSQGQQRTLVLALKLAELQSIEGVVGEAPLLLLDDVLAELDLNRQNQLFEAISDRFQTLITTTHLGSFEARWLQNSQILSVESGTISSFLDF
;
A
#
# COMPACT_ATOMS: atom_id res chain seq x y z
N VAL A 1 3.50 -7.95 12.43
CA VAL A 1 3.19 -6.65 11.78
C VAL A 1 3.61 -5.54 12.73
N GLN A 2 4.26 -4.49 12.23
CA GLN A 2 4.67 -3.34 13.04
C GLN A 2 3.86 -2.10 12.66
N PHE A 3 3.44 -1.36 13.67
CA PHE A 3 3.01 0.02 13.58
C PHE A 3 4.04 0.91 14.26
N SER A 4 4.39 2.02 13.62
CA SER A 4 5.21 3.11 14.18
C SER A 4 4.71 4.46 13.68
N SER A 5 5.17 5.55 14.28
CA SER A 5 4.89 6.93 13.82
C SER A 5 5.27 7.17 12.35
N LEU A 6 6.27 6.45 11.84
CA LEU A 6 6.70 6.49 10.43
C LEU A 6 5.64 5.97 9.46
N ASP A 7 4.70 5.14 9.92
CA ASP A 7 3.64 4.61 9.06
C ASP A 7 2.58 5.68 8.68
N LEU A 8 2.60 6.87 9.30
CA LEU A 8 1.77 8.00 8.85
C LEU A 8 2.09 8.45 7.42
N ASP A 9 3.29 8.17 6.91
CA ASP A 9 3.65 8.39 5.52
C ASP A 9 2.80 7.56 4.55
N LEU A 10 2.14 6.50 5.02
CA LEU A 10 1.19 5.76 4.20
C LEU A 10 0.04 6.66 3.73
N VAL A 11 -0.43 7.56 4.60
CA VAL A 11 -1.49 8.54 4.29
C VAL A 11 -0.92 9.83 3.73
N ARG A 12 0.10 10.40 4.38
CA ARG A 12 0.64 11.73 4.05
C ARG A 12 1.57 11.72 2.84
N GLY A 13 2.28 10.62 2.66
CA GLY A 13 3.32 10.45 1.65
C GLY A 13 2.77 10.31 0.23
N GLY A 14 3.72 10.14 -0.69
CA GLY A 14 3.41 9.97 -2.11
C GLY A 14 2.92 8.56 -2.46
N PRO A 15 2.43 8.38 -3.69
CA PRO A 15 1.95 7.08 -4.20
C PRO A 15 2.97 5.94 -4.08
N GLU A 16 4.27 6.27 -4.11
CA GLU A 16 5.35 5.29 -3.95
C GLU A 16 5.31 4.58 -2.59
N VAL A 17 5.01 5.29 -1.50
CA VAL A 17 4.94 4.70 -0.16
C VAL A 17 3.82 3.67 -0.10
N ARG A 18 2.64 4.01 -0.64
CA ARG A 18 1.47 3.12 -0.71
C ARG A 18 1.71 1.92 -1.61
N ARG A 19 2.34 2.10 -2.78
CA ARG A 19 2.76 0.98 -3.63
C ARG A 19 3.74 0.06 -2.93
N ARG A 20 4.77 0.59 -2.25
CA ARG A 20 5.74 -0.21 -1.50
C ARG A 20 5.09 -0.98 -0.35
N TRP A 21 4.16 -0.36 0.38
CA TRP A 21 3.38 -1.04 1.40
C TRP A 21 2.56 -2.19 0.81
N LEU A 22 1.82 -1.93 -0.27
CA LEU A 22 1.00 -2.93 -0.94
C LEU A 22 1.84 -4.09 -1.51
N ASP A 23 2.99 -3.79 -2.10
CA ASP A 23 3.91 -4.78 -2.64
C ASP A 23 4.51 -5.65 -1.53
N ARG A 24 4.86 -5.07 -0.37
CA ARG A 24 5.32 -5.84 0.80
C ARG A 24 4.26 -6.80 1.32
N LEU A 25 3.03 -6.32 1.47
CA LEU A 25 1.89 -7.15 1.86
C LEU A 25 1.70 -8.32 0.88
N LEU A 26 1.71 -8.04 -0.43
CA LEU A 26 1.57 -9.08 -1.45
C LEU A 26 2.67 -10.13 -1.39
N VAL A 27 3.93 -9.74 -1.16
CA VAL A 27 5.03 -10.71 -1.00
C VAL A 27 4.84 -11.61 0.21
N GLN A 28 4.30 -11.08 1.32
CA GLN A 28 4.00 -11.88 2.50
C GLN A 28 2.85 -12.87 2.28
N LEU A 29 1.81 -12.47 1.52
CA LEU A 29 0.65 -13.32 1.25
C LEU A 29 0.88 -14.31 0.09
N GLU A 30 1.64 -13.91 -0.92
CA GLU A 30 1.92 -14.70 -2.12
C GLU A 30 3.40 -14.49 -2.53
N PRO A 31 4.33 -15.34 -2.05
CA PRO A 31 5.76 -15.18 -2.35
C PRO A 31 6.09 -15.09 -3.85
N LEU A 32 5.29 -15.74 -4.71
CA LEU A 32 5.41 -15.68 -6.16
C LEU A 32 5.25 -14.26 -6.73
N TYR A 33 4.55 -13.37 -6.03
CA TYR A 33 4.39 -11.97 -6.45
C TYR A 33 5.73 -11.24 -6.61
N SER A 34 6.72 -11.57 -5.77
CA SER A 34 8.06 -11.00 -5.87
C SER A 34 8.69 -11.21 -7.26
N HIS A 35 8.48 -12.38 -7.85
CA HIS A 35 8.95 -12.71 -9.19
C HIS A 35 8.25 -11.87 -10.26
N PHE A 36 6.93 -11.72 -10.18
CA PHE A 36 6.17 -10.88 -11.13
C PHE A 36 6.61 -9.42 -11.06
N LEU A 37 6.83 -8.89 -9.86
CA LEU A 37 7.30 -7.52 -9.67
C LEU A 37 8.72 -7.31 -10.21
N GLN A 38 9.62 -8.28 -10.00
CA GLN A 38 10.98 -8.26 -10.55
C GLN A 38 10.98 -8.27 -12.07
N GLN A 39 10.20 -9.17 -12.69
CA GLN A 39 10.05 -9.26 -14.15
C GLN A 39 9.55 -7.93 -14.72
N TYR A 40 8.49 -7.38 -14.13
CA TYR A 40 7.94 -6.09 -14.54
C TYR A 40 8.99 -4.96 -14.46
N ASN A 41 9.69 -4.85 -13.33
CA ASN A 41 10.70 -3.82 -13.13
C ASN A 41 11.92 -3.98 -14.06
N GLN A 42 12.26 -5.21 -14.46
CA GLN A 42 13.31 -5.44 -15.46
C GLN A 42 12.89 -4.94 -16.84
N VAL A 43 11.70 -5.34 -17.30
CA VAL A 43 11.15 -4.89 -18.60
C VAL A 43 10.98 -3.37 -18.62
N LEU A 44 10.44 -2.78 -17.56
CA LEU A 44 10.30 -1.32 -17.41
C LEU A 44 11.65 -0.60 -17.53
N ARG A 45 12.70 -1.12 -16.88
CA ARG A 45 14.05 -0.55 -16.99
C ARG A 45 14.61 -0.65 -18.39
N GLN A 46 14.45 -1.79 -19.06
CA GLN A 46 14.91 -2.00 -20.44
C GLN A 46 14.19 -1.09 -21.42
N ARG A 47 12.86 -1.00 -21.33
CA ARG A 47 12.03 -0.08 -22.12
C ARG A 47 12.40 1.38 -21.87
N ASN A 48 12.60 1.79 -20.61
CA ASN A 48 13.03 3.16 -20.30
C ASN A 48 14.44 3.46 -20.84
N ALA A 49 15.36 2.49 -20.79
CA ALA A 49 16.67 2.65 -21.41
C ALA A 49 16.55 2.80 -22.94
N PHE A 50 15.67 2.03 -23.58
CA PHE A 50 15.37 2.16 -25.01
C PHE A 50 14.81 3.55 -25.34
N LEU A 51 13.77 4.02 -24.63
CA LEU A 51 13.20 5.36 -24.83
C LEU A 51 14.23 6.48 -24.67
N LYS A 52 15.12 6.37 -23.67
CA LYS A 52 16.18 7.37 -23.43
C LYS A 52 17.20 7.45 -24.58
N ARG A 53 17.52 6.33 -25.24
CA ARG A 53 18.45 6.29 -26.37
C ARG A 53 17.96 7.09 -27.58
N PHE A 54 16.64 7.15 -27.76
CA PHE A 54 16.01 7.83 -28.90
C PHE A 54 15.35 9.15 -28.50
N LYS A 55 15.51 9.59 -27.24
CA LYS A 55 14.96 10.86 -26.76
C LYS A 55 15.60 12.01 -27.55
N PRO A 56 14.80 12.95 -28.11
CA PRO A 56 15.35 14.08 -28.86
C PRO A 56 16.16 15.01 -27.93
N GLU A 57 17.39 15.31 -28.32
CA GLU A 57 18.25 16.29 -27.66
C GLU A 57 17.85 17.70 -28.11
N GLY A 58 16.77 18.26 -27.56
CA GLY A 58 16.36 19.64 -27.89
C GLY A 58 14.97 20.05 -27.41
N ARG A 59 14.77 21.36 -27.18
CA ARG A 59 13.45 21.99 -26.96
C ARG A 59 12.93 22.54 -28.29
N GLY A 60 12.40 21.68 -29.16
CA GLY A 60 11.82 22.12 -30.44
C GLY A 60 10.76 21.13 -30.95
N PRO A 61 9.67 21.62 -31.55
CA PRO A 61 8.66 20.78 -32.20
C PRO A 61 9.13 20.45 -33.62
N GLU A 62 10.26 19.77 -33.77
CA GLU A 62 10.71 19.32 -35.08
C GLU A 62 10.81 17.81 -35.06
N ILE A 63 9.83 17.21 -35.77
CA ILE A 63 9.78 15.87 -36.35
C ILE A 63 10.32 14.76 -35.43
N PRO A 64 9.50 13.83 -34.90
CA PRO A 64 10.03 12.66 -34.21
C PRO A 64 11.07 12.01 -35.14
N PRO A 65 12.31 11.78 -34.68
CA PRO A 65 13.35 11.23 -35.53
C PRO A 65 12.79 9.99 -36.21
N VAL A 66 12.94 9.95 -37.53
CA VAL A 66 12.47 8.92 -38.47
C VAL A 66 12.99 7.50 -38.11
N SER A 67 13.74 7.37 -37.02
CA SER A 67 14.56 6.22 -36.65
C SER A 67 14.20 5.61 -35.29
N LEU A 68 12.96 5.69 -34.80
CA LEU A 68 12.56 4.85 -33.66
C LEU A 68 12.22 3.44 -34.15
N PRO A 69 12.94 2.39 -33.72
CA PRO A 69 12.65 1.01 -34.14
C PRO A 69 11.28 0.56 -33.61
N LYS A 70 10.23 0.70 -34.42
CA LYS A 70 8.84 0.42 -34.01
C LYS A 70 8.63 -1.05 -33.62
N GLU A 71 9.30 -1.97 -34.30
CA GLU A 71 9.20 -3.40 -34.01
C GLU A 71 9.81 -3.76 -32.65
N GLU A 72 10.98 -3.22 -32.33
CA GLU A 72 11.62 -3.43 -31.03
C GLU A 72 10.80 -2.79 -29.90
N LEU A 73 10.28 -1.57 -30.11
CA LEU A 73 9.40 -0.93 -29.13
C LEU A 73 8.12 -1.77 -28.90
N ALA A 74 7.51 -2.29 -29.96
CA ALA A 74 6.31 -3.12 -29.84
C ALA A 74 6.56 -4.41 -29.03
N LEU A 75 7.76 -5.01 -29.14
CA LEU A 75 8.16 -6.14 -28.30
C LEU A 75 8.24 -5.74 -26.81
N TRP A 76 8.85 -4.59 -26.52
CA TRP A 76 8.90 -4.06 -25.16
C TRP A 76 7.52 -3.72 -24.61
N ASP A 77 6.65 -3.12 -25.42
CA ASP A 77 5.27 -2.79 -25.06
C ASP A 77 4.47 -4.06 -24.73
N ALA A 78 4.58 -5.10 -25.55
CA ALA A 78 3.92 -6.39 -25.31
C ALA A 78 4.40 -7.05 -24.01
N GLN A 79 5.71 -7.06 -23.76
CA GLN A 79 6.28 -7.60 -22.51
C GLN A 79 5.87 -6.77 -21.29
N LEU A 80 5.86 -5.44 -21.41
CA LEU A 80 5.47 -4.53 -20.33
C LEU A 80 4.00 -4.70 -19.97
N ALA A 81 3.12 -4.77 -20.97
CA ALA A 81 1.70 -5.00 -20.78
C ALA A 81 1.43 -6.37 -20.12
N THR A 82 2.11 -7.42 -20.59
CA THR A 82 1.95 -8.78 -20.04
C THR A 82 2.37 -8.87 -18.57
N THR A 83 3.56 -8.35 -18.25
CA THR A 83 4.08 -8.37 -16.87
C THR A 83 3.33 -7.39 -15.96
N GLY A 84 2.97 -6.22 -16.47
CA GLY A 84 2.25 -5.18 -15.74
C GLY A 84 0.80 -5.58 -15.41
N ALA A 85 0.11 -6.26 -16.32
CA ALA A 85 -1.24 -6.77 -16.08
C ALA A 85 -1.29 -7.74 -14.88
N ARG A 86 -0.27 -8.60 -14.73
CA ARG A 86 -0.16 -9.51 -13.57
C ARG A 86 -0.04 -8.75 -12.26
N VAL A 87 0.78 -7.70 -12.22
CA VAL A 87 0.98 -6.85 -11.04
C VAL A 87 -0.32 -6.13 -10.67
N ILE A 88 -0.98 -5.48 -11.65
CA ILE A 88 -2.26 -4.76 -11.44
C ILE A 88 -3.31 -5.70 -10.86
N ARG A 89 -3.52 -6.88 -11.46
CA ARG A 89 -4.54 -7.84 -11.00
C ARG A 89 -4.27 -8.36 -9.59
N ARG A 90 -3.01 -8.55 -9.20
CA ARG A 90 -2.66 -8.96 -7.85
C ARG A 90 -2.93 -7.86 -6.83
N ARG A 91 -2.57 -6.61 -7.14
CA ARG A 91 -2.89 -5.43 -6.32
C ARG A 91 -4.38 -5.21 -6.15
N GLU A 92 -5.14 -5.28 -7.23
CA GLU A 92 -6.59 -5.16 -7.21
C GLU A 92 -7.23 -6.24 -6.31
N ARG A 93 -6.82 -7.51 -6.49
CA ARG A 93 -7.34 -8.64 -5.73
C ARG A 93 -7.07 -8.52 -4.23
N VAL A 94 -5.86 -8.14 -3.83
CA VAL A 94 -5.53 -7.99 -2.41
C VAL A 94 -6.28 -6.81 -1.80
N LEU A 95 -6.39 -5.68 -2.51
CA LEU A 95 -7.13 -4.52 -2.00
C LEU A 95 -8.63 -4.80 -1.89
N LYS A 96 -9.21 -5.56 -2.81
CA LYS A 96 -10.62 -6.00 -2.71
C LYS A 96 -10.90 -6.83 -1.45
N LYS A 97 -9.90 -7.56 -0.95
CA LYS A 97 -9.99 -8.31 0.32
C LYS A 97 -9.63 -7.46 1.54
N LEU A 98 -8.64 -6.59 1.42
CA LEU A 98 -8.12 -5.78 2.52
C LEU A 98 -9.04 -4.60 2.88
N ALA A 99 -9.61 -3.93 1.89
CA ALA A 99 -10.47 -2.76 2.07
C ALA A 99 -11.64 -3.00 3.05
N PRO A 100 -12.44 -4.08 2.95
CA PRO A 100 -13.50 -4.33 3.93
C PRO A 100 -12.97 -4.61 5.34
N LEU A 101 -11.80 -5.26 5.48
CA LEU A 101 -11.18 -5.48 6.78
C LEU A 101 -10.71 -4.15 7.39
N ALA A 102 -10.05 -3.31 6.61
CA ALA A 102 -9.61 -1.99 7.06
C ALA A 102 -10.79 -1.11 7.46
N LYS A 103 -11.89 -1.15 6.70
CA LYS A 103 -13.14 -0.45 7.04
C LYS A 103 -13.70 -0.92 8.38
N ALA A 104 -13.78 -2.23 8.60
CA ALA A 104 -14.28 -2.79 9.86
C ALA A 104 -13.41 -2.41 11.07
N TRP A 105 -12.08 -2.53 10.94
CA TRP A 105 -11.16 -2.11 12.00
C TRP A 105 -11.24 -0.62 12.28
N HIS A 106 -11.35 0.20 11.24
CA HIS A 106 -11.49 1.64 11.41
C HIS A 106 -12.77 1.99 12.17
N GLN A 107 -13.90 1.38 11.80
CA GLN A 107 -15.18 1.58 12.48
C GLN A 107 -15.13 1.12 13.95
N SER A 108 -14.43 0.02 14.25
CA SER A 108 -14.24 -0.43 15.62
C SER A 108 -13.46 0.59 16.45
N ILE A 109 -12.32 1.08 15.94
CA ILE A 109 -11.44 1.98 16.68
C ILE A 109 -12.04 3.38 16.80
N SER A 110 -12.77 3.85 15.78
CA SER A 110 -13.42 5.17 15.79
C SER A 110 -14.73 5.21 16.60
N GLY A 111 -15.16 4.10 17.21
CA GLY A 111 -16.47 4.03 17.87
C GLY A 111 -17.64 4.20 16.89
N SER A 112 -17.48 3.72 15.65
CA SER A 112 -18.48 3.78 14.57
C SER A 112 -18.88 5.19 14.13
N THR A 113 -18.05 6.19 14.38
CA THR A 113 -18.31 7.59 14.01
C THR A 113 -17.80 7.96 12.61
N GLU A 114 -16.92 7.14 12.03
CA GLU A 114 -16.17 7.46 10.82
C GLU A 114 -16.14 6.25 9.87
N VAL A 115 -16.30 6.49 8.57
CA VAL A 115 -16.30 5.45 7.54
C VAL A 115 -15.06 5.58 6.66
N LEU A 116 -14.16 4.60 6.76
CA LEU A 116 -12.99 4.49 5.90
C LEU A 116 -13.33 3.80 4.58
N GLU A 117 -12.89 4.37 3.46
CA GLU A 117 -12.81 3.69 2.17
C GLU A 117 -11.38 3.65 1.63
N VAL A 118 -11.06 2.54 0.95
CA VAL A 118 -9.76 2.27 0.36
C VAL A 118 -9.96 1.94 -1.11
N CYS A 119 -9.49 2.84 -1.99
CA CYS A 119 -9.72 2.76 -3.42
C CYS A 119 -8.41 2.56 -4.17
N TYR A 120 -8.34 1.54 -5.03
CA TYR A 120 -7.22 1.33 -5.91
C TYR A 120 -7.36 2.19 -7.18
N LEU A 121 -6.42 3.11 -7.40
CA LEU A 121 -6.35 3.91 -8.61
C LEU A 121 -5.30 3.30 -9.55
N ALA A 122 -5.73 2.28 -10.29
CA ALA A 122 -4.90 1.71 -11.34
C ALA A 122 -4.63 2.74 -12.43
N ASN A 123 -3.37 2.90 -12.82
CA ASN A 123 -3.01 3.73 -13.97
C ASN A 123 -3.59 3.15 -15.26
N VAL A 124 -3.76 1.83 -15.35
CA VAL A 124 -4.43 1.15 -16.46
C VAL A 124 -5.68 0.47 -15.90
N ALA A 125 -6.85 0.92 -16.35
CA ALA A 125 -8.13 0.31 -16.03
C ALA A 125 -8.74 -0.29 -17.30
N ALA A 126 -9.28 -1.51 -17.20
CA ALA A 126 -10.07 -2.08 -18.28
C ALA A 126 -11.36 -1.25 -18.48
N SER A 127 -11.78 -1.03 -19.72
CA SER A 127 -13.00 -0.28 -20.02
C SER A 127 -14.25 -1.03 -19.58
N SER A 128 -15.27 -0.26 -19.16
CA SER A 128 -16.56 -0.75 -18.63
C SER A 128 -17.38 -1.61 -19.59
N ASP A 129 -16.98 -1.70 -20.87
CA ASP A 129 -17.81 -2.25 -21.94
C ASP A 129 -17.33 -3.59 -22.50
N SER A 130 -16.30 -4.23 -21.91
CA SER A 130 -15.79 -5.53 -22.36
C SER A 130 -16.19 -6.69 -21.43
N ILE A 131 -16.70 -7.78 -22.01
CA ILE A 131 -17.10 -9.02 -21.32
C ILE A 131 -15.90 -9.70 -20.59
N ALA A 132 -14.67 -9.27 -20.89
CA ALA A 132 -13.40 -9.81 -20.40
C ALA A 132 -12.70 -8.94 -19.33
N GLN A 133 -13.39 -7.99 -18.70
CA GLN A 133 -12.84 -7.05 -17.68
C GLN A 133 -11.98 -7.68 -16.59
N ASP A 134 -12.43 -8.82 -16.08
CA ASP A 134 -11.75 -9.51 -14.98
C ASP A 134 -10.65 -10.48 -15.47
N SER A 135 -10.42 -10.55 -16.78
CA SER A 135 -9.39 -11.40 -17.36
C SER A 135 -8.04 -10.68 -17.41
N LEU A 136 -6.96 -11.47 -17.34
CA LEU A 136 -5.61 -10.94 -17.52
C LEU A 136 -5.42 -10.31 -18.92
N GLU A 137 -6.09 -10.86 -19.93
CA GLU A 137 -6.04 -10.38 -21.31
C GLU A 137 -6.70 -9.01 -21.47
N GLY A 138 -7.87 -8.80 -20.87
CA GLY A 138 -8.54 -7.49 -20.91
C GLY A 138 -7.68 -6.36 -20.31
N VAL A 139 -6.99 -6.62 -19.19
CA VAL A 139 -6.04 -5.66 -18.62
C VAL A 139 -4.84 -5.46 -19.54
N ARG A 140 -4.32 -6.51 -20.18
CA ARG A 140 -3.20 -6.42 -21.13
C ARG A 140 -3.55 -5.57 -22.35
N GLU A 141 -4.74 -5.74 -22.91
CA GLU A 141 -5.24 -4.96 -24.05
C GLU A 141 -5.40 -3.48 -23.67
N ALA A 142 -6.07 -3.19 -22.55
CA ALA A 142 -6.21 -1.83 -22.04
C ALA A 142 -4.85 -1.16 -21.79
N PHE A 143 -3.85 -1.93 -21.34
CA PHE A 143 -2.48 -1.45 -21.15
C PHE A 143 -1.86 -1.02 -22.48
N LEU A 144 -1.90 -1.89 -23.49
CA LEU A 144 -1.35 -1.60 -24.81
C LEU A 144 -2.02 -0.39 -25.46
N GLN A 145 -3.34 -0.30 -25.38
CA GLN A 145 -4.08 0.87 -25.86
C GLN A 145 -3.60 2.15 -25.16
N LYS A 146 -3.48 2.12 -23.83
CA LYS A 146 -3.04 3.30 -23.07
C LYS A 146 -1.59 3.69 -23.36
N ILE A 147 -0.71 2.71 -23.63
CA ILE A 147 0.66 2.98 -24.11
C ILE A 147 0.59 3.76 -25.43
N GLN A 148 -0.22 3.31 -26.39
CA GLN A 148 -0.37 3.99 -27.68
C GLN A 148 -0.88 5.43 -27.53
N GLU A 149 -1.90 5.64 -26.69
CA GLU A 149 -2.43 6.98 -26.37
C GLU A 149 -1.38 7.91 -25.75
N ARG A 150 -0.42 7.36 -25.01
CA ARG A 150 0.64 8.11 -24.32
C ARG A 150 1.99 8.07 -25.02
N ALA A 151 2.09 7.43 -26.19
CA ALA A 151 3.35 7.17 -26.88
C ALA A 151 4.16 8.45 -27.15
N ILE A 152 3.50 9.53 -27.59
CA ILE A 152 4.13 10.83 -27.83
C ILE A 152 4.74 11.38 -26.53
N ALA A 153 3.97 11.35 -25.44
CA ALA A 153 4.43 11.85 -24.15
C ALA A 153 5.62 11.02 -23.60
N GLU A 154 5.56 9.70 -23.70
CA GLU A 154 6.63 8.81 -23.25
C GLU A 154 7.92 9.00 -24.04
N PHE A 155 7.80 9.21 -25.36
CA PHE A 155 8.91 9.49 -26.25
C PHE A 155 9.66 10.77 -25.84
N TYR A 156 8.94 11.90 -25.71
CA TYR A 156 9.55 13.17 -25.32
C TYR A 156 10.09 13.18 -23.88
N GLN A 157 9.42 12.50 -22.95
CA GLN A 157 9.90 12.41 -21.58
C GLN A 157 11.11 11.46 -21.46
N GLY A 158 11.25 10.49 -22.38
CA GLY A 158 12.24 9.43 -22.31
C GLY A 158 11.98 8.47 -21.14
N THR A 159 10.70 8.27 -20.79
CA THR A 159 10.30 7.40 -19.69
C THR A 159 8.87 6.90 -19.89
N THR A 160 8.61 5.71 -19.40
CA THR A 160 7.27 5.13 -19.36
C THR A 160 6.41 5.89 -18.34
N VAL A 161 5.19 6.20 -18.72
CA VAL A 161 4.16 6.85 -17.89
C VAL A 161 2.90 5.97 -17.75
N VAL A 162 2.89 4.80 -18.38
CA VAL A 162 1.80 3.83 -18.33
C VAL A 162 2.20 2.56 -17.57
N GLY A 163 1.38 2.16 -16.59
CA GLY A 163 1.52 0.89 -15.88
C GLY A 163 1.61 0.98 -14.35
N PRO A 164 1.79 -0.16 -13.66
CA PRO A 164 1.64 -0.25 -12.21
C PRO A 164 2.64 0.56 -11.39
N HIS A 165 3.78 0.94 -11.96
CA HIS A 165 4.70 1.89 -11.32
C HIS A 165 4.11 3.30 -11.15
N ARG A 166 2.95 3.59 -11.77
CA ARG A 166 2.21 4.86 -11.68
C ARG A 166 0.88 4.74 -10.94
N ASP A 167 0.50 3.56 -10.46
CA ASP A 167 -0.74 3.39 -9.70
C ASP A 167 -0.70 4.14 -8.36
N ASP A 168 -1.87 4.33 -7.77
CA ASP A 168 -2.00 4.81 -6.40
C ASP A 168 -3.07 4.03 -5.61
N VAL A 169 -3.03 4.19 -4.30
CA VAL A 169 -4.13 3.83 -3.39
C VAL A 169 -4.63 5.10 -2.75
N VAL A 170 -5.92 5.35 -2.77
CA VAL A 170 -6.53 6.52 -2.16
C VAL A 170 -7.34 6.10 -0.95
N PHE A 171 -7.24 6.91 0.10
CA PHE A 171 -7.99 6.73 1.32
C PHE A 171 -8.92 7.92 1.54
N THR A 172 -10.19 7.64 1.80
CA THR A 172 -11.20 8.63 2.18
C THR A 172 -11.78 8.26 3.53
N ILE A 173 -12.11 9.28 4.31
CA ILE A 173 -12.89 9.14 5.55
C ILE A 173 -14.12 10.03 5.36
N ASP A 174 -15.30 9.44 5.44
CA ASP A 174 -16.58 10.13 5.21
C ASP A 174 -16.55 10.92 3.87
N ASP A 175 -16.20 10.20 2.80
CA ASP A 175 -16.04 10.72 1.42
C ASP A 175 -14.97 11.80 1.23
N THR A 176 -14.22 12.14 2.28
CA THR A 176 -13.24 13.22 2.26
C THR A 176 -11.81 12.65 2.16
N PRO A 177 -10.95 13.17 1.26
CA PRO A 177 -9.56 12.69 1.12
C PRO A 177 -8.77 12.80 2.44
N ALA A 178 -8.42 11.66 3.03
CA ALA A 178 -7.80 11.59 4.35
C ALA A 178 -6.41 12.26 4.40
N ARG A 179 -5.70 12.26 3.27
CA ARG A 179 -4.39 12.92 3.12
C ARG A 179 -4.46 14.43 3.32
N SER A 180 -5.49 15.07 2.76
CA SER A 180 -5.57 16.53 2.69
C SER A 180 -6.43 17.12 3.82
N TYR A 181 -7.43 16.39 4.28
CA TYR A 181 -8.47 16.92 5.17
C TYR A 181 -8.68 16.09 6.45
N GLY A 182 -8.09 14.89 6.53
CA GLY A 182 -8.20 14.07 7.74
C GLY A 182 -7.47 14.72 8.91
N SER A 183 -8.12 14.77 10.08
CA SER A 183 -7.46 15.18 11.33
C SER A 183 -6.29 14.24 11.67
N GLN A 184 -5.38 14.66 12.55
CA GLN A 184 -4.26 13.78 12.93
C GLN A 184 -4.74 12.47 13.57
N GLY A 185 -5.79 12.50 14.41
CA GLY A 185 -6.36 11.31 15.03
C GLY A 185 -7.02 10.37 14.00
N GLN A 186 -7.70 10.93 13.01
CA GLN A 186 -8.28 10.18 11.88
C GLN A 186 -7.20 9.49 11.04
N GLN A 187 -6.14 10.21 10.68
CA GLN A 187 -5.03 9.64 9.91
C GLN A 187 -4.34 8.48 10.66
N ARG A 188 -4.15 8.61 11.98
CA ARG A 188 -3.60 7.55 12.83
C ARG A 188 -4.50 6.32 12.87
N THR A 189 -5.79 6.54 13.14
CA THR A 189 -6.79 5.47 13.19
C THR A 189 -6.87 4.71 11.87
N LEU A 190 -6.84 5.43 10.75
CA LEU A 190 -6.75 4.86 9.41
C LEU A 190 -5.53 3.96 9.25
N VAL A 191 -4.33 4.46 9.56
CA VAL A 191 -3.09 3.66 9.42
C VAL A 191 -3.16 2.42 10.30
N LEU A 192 -3.66 2.56 11.54
CA LEU A 192 -3.80 1.47 12.48
C LEU A 192 -4.77 0.41 11.96
N ALA A 193 -5.91 0.83 11.43
CA ALA A 193 -6.87 -0.05 10.79
C ALA A 193 -6.28 -0.79 9.57
N LEU A 194 -5.44 -0.12 8.77
CA LEU A 194 -4.72 -0.77 7.67
C LEU A 194 -3.73 -1.84 8.18
N LYS A 195 -3.01 -1.57 9.27
CA LYS A 195 -2.07 -2.53 9.87
C LYS A 195 -2.78 -3.74 10.48
N LEU A 196 -3.91 -3.53 11.14
CA LEU A 196 -4.73 -4.63 11.68
C LEU A 196 -5.37 -5.45 10.55
N ALA A 197 -5.81 -4.81 9.46
CA ALA A 197 -6.27 -5.50 8.27
C ALA A 197 -5.16 -6.34 7.61
N GLU A 198 -3.93 -5.81 7.55
CA GLU A 198 -2.74 -6.53 7.11
C GLU A 198 -2.47 -7.75 8.00
N LEU A 199 -2.49 -7.57 9.33
CA LEU A 199 -2.30 -8.63 10.32
C LEU A 199 -3.31 -9.77 10.15
N GLN A 200 -4.59 -9.43 10.03
CA GLN A 200 -5.66 -10.40 9.80
C GLN A 200 -5.56 -11.08 8.43
N SER A 201 -5.11 -10.36 7.41
CA SER A 201 -4.92 -10.95 6.07
C SER A 201 -3.78 -11.98 6.08
N ILE A 202 -2.70 -11.70 6.80
CA ILE A 202 -1.57 -12.63 6.96
C ILE A 202 -1.99 -13.85 7.77
N GLU A 203 -2.68 -13.65 8.90
CA GLU A 203 -3.24 -14.73 9.72
C GLU A 203 -4.08 -15.70 8.86
N GLY A 204 -4.97 -15.16 8.02
CA GLY A 204 -5.84 -15.97 7.16
C GLY A 204 -5.11 -16.81 6.09
N VAL A 205 -3.85 -16.50 5.78
CA VAL A 205 -3.03 -17.27 4.82
C VAL A 205 -2.05 -18.20 5.52
N VAL A 206 -1.42 -17.73 6.59
CA VAL A 206 -0.41 -18.48 7.34
C VAL A 206 -1.05 -19.49 8.29
N GLY A 207 -2.26 -19.22 8.77
CA GLY A 207 -2.98 -20.06 9.74
C GLY A 207 -2.62 -19.78 11.20
N GLU A 208 -1.69 -18.86 11.45
CA GLU A 208 -1.25 -18.46 12.78
C GLU A 208 -1.28 -16.93 12.92
N ALA A 209 -1.67 -16.46 14.12
CA ALA A 209 -1.73 -15.04 14.44
C ALA A 209 -0.30 -14.45 14.52
N PRO A 210 0.05 -13.45 13.69
CA PRO A 210 1.38 -12.85 13.75
C PRO A 210 1.56 -11.98 15.00
N LEU A 211 2.82 -11.78 15.43
CA LEU A 211 3.17 -10.82 16.47
C LEU A 211 2.82 -9.39 16.02
N LEU A 212 2.10 -8.65 16.86
CA LEU A 212 1.81 -7.22 16.67
C LEU A 212 2.81 -6.38 17.47
N LEU A 213 3.48 -5.44 16.82
CA LEU A 213 4.41 -4.49 17.44
C LEU A 213 3.82 -3.08 17.33
N LEU A 214 3.58 -2.44 18.47
CA LEU A 214 3.09 -1.06 18.55
C LEU A 214 4.20 -0.18 19.14
N ASP A 215 4.81 0.65 18.29
CA ASP A 215 5.90 1.55 18.70
C ASP A 215 5.39 2.98 18.94
N ASP A 216 5.32 3.39 20.21
CA ASP A 216 4.88 4.70 20.69
C ASP A 216 3.52 5.19 20.14
N VAL A 217 2.61 4.24 19.90
CA VAL A 217 1.34 4.51 19.21
C VAL A 217 0.30 5.16 20.12
N LEU A 218 0.33 4.77 21.39
CA LEU A 218 -0.75 5.06 22.32
C LEU A 218 -0.72 6.50 22.79
N ALA A 219 0.47 7.09 22.97
CA ALA A 219 0.62 8.48 23.37
C ALA A 219 -0.04 9.47 22.40
N GLU A 220 -0.26 9.05 21.14
CA GLU A 220 -0.81 9.89 20.09
C GLU A 220 -2.32 9.66 19.82
N LEU A 221 -2.96 8.72 20.54
CA LEU A 221 -4.39 8.43 20.47
C LEU A 221 -5.12 8.96 21.71
N ASP A 222 -6.37 9.38 21.55
CA ASP A 222 -7.23 9.69 22.70
C ASP A 222 -7.62 8.42 23.48
N LEU A 223 -7.97 8.58 24.76
CA LEU A 223 -8.28 7.46 25.66
C LEU A 223 -9.38 6.54 25.13
N ASN A 224 -10.39 7.08 24.45
CA ASN A 224 -11.47 6.28 23.90
C ASN A 224 -10.94 5.37 22.78
N ARG A 225 -10.17 5.91 21.83
CA ARG A 225 -9.56 5.12 20.75
C ARG A 225 -8.53 4.11 21.27
N GLN A 226 -7.77 4.45 22.31
CA GLN A 226 -6.87 3.49 22.96
C GLN A 226 -7.64 2.29 23.50
N ASN A 227 -8.72 2.54 24.26
CA ASN A 227 -9.57 1.47 24.79
C ASN A 227 -10.18 0.62 23.68
N GLN A 228 -10.72 1.24 22.63
CA GLN A 228 -11.26 0.52 21.47
C GLN A 228 -10.20 -0.34 20.78
N LEU A 229 -8.97 0.17 20.63
CA LEU A 229 -7.86 -0.60 20.07
C LEU A 229 -7.54 -1.82 20.95
N PHE A 230 -7.43 -1.65 22.26
CA PHE A 230 -7.14 -2.75 23.17
C PHE A 230 -8.23 -3.82 23.15
N GLU A 231 -9.50 -3.43 23.21
CA GLU A 231 -10.62 -4.37 23.11
C GLU A 231 -10.61 -5.11 21.77
N ALA A 232 -10.31 -4.42 20.68
CA ALA A 232 -10.20 -4.97 19.33
C ALA A 232 -9.09 -6.03 19.17
N ILE A 233 -7.93 -5.84 19.83
CA ILE A 233 -6.78 -6.74 19.70
C ILE A 233 -6.67 -7.77 20.84
N SER A 234 -7.36 -7.53 21.95
CA SER A 234 -7.30 -8.39 23.13
C SER A 234 -7.67 -9.83 22.78
N ASP A 235 -6.93 -10.76 23.37
CA ASP A 235 -7.08 -12.21 23.22
C ASP A 235 -6.80 -12.79 21.83
N ARG A 236 -6.61 -11.96 20.79
CA ARG A 236 -6.40 -12.43 19.42
C ARG A 236 -4.94 -12.44 18.99
N PHE A 237 -4.17 -11.45 19.40
CA PHE A 237 -2.78 -11.29 18.95
C PHE A 237 -1.83 -11.11 20.13
N GLN A 238 -0.69 -11.82 20.09
CA GLN A 238 0.42 -11.46 20.96
C GLN A 238 0.92 -10.07 20.55
N THR A 239 0.90 -9.12 21.49
CA THR A 239 1.19 -7.72 21.22
C THR A 239 2.34 -7.23 22.10
N LEU A 240 3.36 -6.63 21.49
CA LEU A 240 4.42 -5.89 22.16
C LEU A 240 4.17 -4.40 21.98
N ILE A 241 4.22 -3.64 23.07
CA ILE A 241 3.93 -2.21 23.08
C ILE A 241 5.10 -1.47 23.72
N THR A 242 5.61 -0.43 23.07
CA THR A 242 6.53 0.52 23.68
C THR A 242 5.76 1.74 24.15
N THR A 243 6.09 2.25 25.33
CA THR A 243 5.48 3.44 25.91
C THR A 243 6.41 4.06 26.95
N THR A 244 6.32 5.37 27.12
CA THR A 244 6.99 6.12 28.20
C THR A 244 6.09 6.35 29.41
N HIS A 245 4.78 6.09 29.30
CA HIS A 245 3.79 6.42 30.33
C HIS A 245 2.76 5.30 30.53
N LEU A 246 2.85 4.58 31.66
CA LEU A 246 1.87 3.55 32.02
C LEU A 246 0.49 4.11 32.41
N GLY A 247 0.42 5.38 32.83
CA GLY A 247 -0.82 6.02 33.26
C GLY A 247 -1.90 6.17 32.17
N SER A 248 -1.54 5.96 30.91
CA SER A 248 -2.50 5.95 29.78
C SER A 248 -3.29 4.64 29.67
N PHE A 249 -2.88 3.59 30.38
CA PHE A 249 -3.50 2.27 30.32
C PHE A 249 -4.48 2.09 31.48
N GLU A 250 -5.65 1.50 31.20
CA GLU A 250 -6.55 1.06 32.26
C GLU A 250 -5.93 -0.07 33.08
N ALA A 251 -6.25 -0.11 34.38
CA ALA A 251 -5.70 -1.08 35.32
C ALA A 251 -5.86 -2.55 34.88
N ARG A 252 -6.97 -2.88 34.20
CA ARG A 252 -7.22 -4.24 33.69
C ARG A 252 -6.15 -4.71 32.70
N TRP A 253 -5.62 -3.81 31.87
CA TRP A 253 -4.61 -4.13 30.88
C TRP A 253 -3.24 -4.31 31.52
N LEU A 254 -2.91 -3.46 32.49
CA LEU A 254 -1.67 -3.55 33.25
C LEU A 254 -1.59 -4.85 34.07
N GLN A 255 -2.72 -5.32 34.61
CA GLN A 255 -2.78 -6.58 35.36
C GLN A 255 -2.62 -7.82 34.47
N ASN A 256 -3.06 -7.75 33.21
CA ASN A 256 -3.01 -8.85 32.25
C ASN A 256 -1.80 -8.80 31.31
N SER A 257 -0.83 -7.92 31.57
CA SER A 257 0.35 -7.76 30.73
C SER A 257 1.64 -7.95 31.52
N GLN A 258 2.68 -8.40 30.83
CA GLN A 258 4.03 -8.38 31.36
C GLN A 258 4.65 -7.02 31.09
N ILE A 259 5.02 -6.30 32.15
CA ILE A 259 5.65 -4.98 32.04
C ILE A 259 7.16 -5.13 32.21
N LEU A 260 7.90 -4.63 31.24
CA LEU A 260 9.37 -4.64 31.21
C LEU A 260 9.88 -3.21 31.15
N SER A 261 10.92 -2.90 31.92
CA SER A 261 11.65 -1.63 31.84
C SER A 261 12.86 -1.77 30.92
N VAL A 262 13.16 -0.71 30.17
CA VAL A 262 14.36 -0.61 29.34
C VAL A 262 15.18 0.58 29.80
N GLU A 263 16.38 0.33 30.32
CA GLU A 263 17.30 1.36 30.78
C GLU A 263 18.71 1.09 30.24
N SER A 264 19.33 2.10 29.62
CA SER A 264 20.68 2.00 29.04
C SER A 264 20.91 0.78 28.13
N GLY A 265 19.87 0.38 27.39
CA GLY A 265 19.91 -0.79 26.49
C GLY A 265 19.77 -2.15 27.18
N THR A 266 19.50 -2.17 28.48
CA THR A 266 19.23 -3.40 29.26
C THR A 266 17.75 -3.52 29.58
N ILE A 267 17.22 -4.75 29.54
CA ILE A 267 15.81 -5.05 29.80
C ILE A 267 15.72 -5.71 31.19
N SER A 268 14.85 -5.19 32.05
CA SER A 268 14.56 -5.74 33.38
C SER A 268 13.06 -5.85 33.61
N SER A 269 12.64 -6.68 34.56
CA SER A 269 11.24 -6.69 35.02
C SER A 269 10.91 -5.32 35.61
N PHE A 270 9.75 -4.77 35.25
CA PHE A 270 9.27 -3.55 35.89
C PHE A 270 8.91 -3.88 37.34
N LEU A 271 9.56 -3.22 38.29
CA LEU A 271 9.30 -3.33 39.72
C LEU A 271 8.60 -2.04 40.14
N ASP A 272 7.26 -2.09 40.24
CA ASP A 272 6.40 -1.34 41.18
C ASP A 272 5.00 -1.06 40.58
N PHE A 273 3.97 -1.23 41.43
CA PHE A 273 2.57 -0.83 41.25
C PHE A 273 2.23 0.27 42.24
#